data_AF-A0A809PIZ4-F1
#
_entry.id   AF-A0A809PIZ4-F1
#
_cell.length_a   1.000
_cell.length_b   1.000
_cell.length_c   1.000
_cell.angle_alpha   90.00
_cell.angle_beta   90.00
_cell.angle_gamma   90.00
#
_symmetry.space_group_name_H-M   'P 1'
#
loop_
_entity.id
_entity.type
_entity.pdbx_description
1 polymer ?
#
loop_
_entity_poly.entity_id
_entity_poly.type
_entity_poly.pdbx_seq_one_letter_code
_entity_poly.pdbx_strand_id
1 'polypeptide(L)'
;MDVIAEEIVKALQAHGIKPPSIVYQLSPAWSTDWMTEAGKQKLSGYGIAPPQQQVVDISSIQRYREVQPAIACPQCGSVDTQLISQFGSTACKALYKCKACLEPFDYFKPH
;
A
#
# COMPACT_ATOMS: atom_id res chain seq x y z
N MET A 1 -12.60 0.11 24.47
CA MET A 1 -11.62 -0.09 23.38
C MET A 1 -11.91 1.01 22.36
N ASP A 2 -11.89 2.27 22.79
CA ASP A 2 -12.54 3.39 22.09
C ASP A 2 -11.66 4.65 22.01
N VAL A 3 -10.44 4.58 22.56
CA VAL A 3 -9.52 5.72 22.68
C VAL A 3 -9.23 6.33 21.31
N ILE A 4 -8.95 5.51 20.29
CA ILE A 4 -8.68 5.98 18.93
C ILE A 4 -9.86 6.78 18.38
N ALA A 5 -11.09 6.30 18.54
CA ALA A 5 -12.27 6.98 18.03
C ALA A 5 -12.57 8.27 18.80
N GLU A 6 -12.44 8.25 20.12
CA GLU A 6 -12.58 9.46 20.95
C GLU A 6 -11.54 10.52 20.60
N GLU A 7 -10.29 10.12 20.35
CA GLU A 7 -9.22 11.05 19.94
C GLU A 7 -9.48 11.66 18.57
N ILE A 8 -9.96 10.87 17.60
CA ILE A 8 -10.39 11.39 16.29
C ILE A 8 -11.51 12.43 16.47
N VAL A 9 -12.53 12.13 17.26
CA VAL A 9 -13.65 13.05 17.52
C VAL A 9 -13.15 14.34 18.18
N LYS A 10 -12.34 14.23 19.24
CA LYS A 10 -11.77 15.38 19.96
C LYS A 10 -10.92 16.25 19.03
N ALA A 11 -10.06 15.66 18.21
CA ALA A 11 -9.22 16.39 17.27
C ALA A 11 -10.05 17.15 16.22
N LEU A 12 -11.06 16.51 15.63
CA LEU A 12 -11.92 17.16 14.64
C LEU A 12 -12.76 18.29 15.26
N GLN A 13 -13.28 18.09 16.48
CA GLN A 13 -14.01 19.12 17.22
C GLN A 13 -13.13 20.32 17.59
N ALA A 14 -11.86 20.08 17.99
CA ALA A 14 -10.91 21.15 18.29
C ALA A 14 -10.64 22.07 17.08
N HIS A 15 -10.83 21.55 15.86
CA HIS A 15 -10.74 22.32 14.62
C HIS A 15 -12.10 22.83 14.09
N GLY A 16 -13.16 22.77 14.89
CA GLY A 16 -14.50 23.27 14.53
C GLY A 16 -15.20 22.44 13.46
N ILE A 17 -14.73 21.22 13.19
CA ILE A 17 -15.37 20.31 12.24
C ILE A 17 -16.58 19.66 12.94
N LYS A 18 -17.71 19.61 12.23
CA LYS A 18 -18.98 19.00 12.71
C LYS A 18 -18.73 17.61 13.30
N PRO A 19 -19.56 17.15 14.27
CA PRO A 19 -19.36 15.86 14.91
C PRO A 19 -19.27 14.75 13.85
N PRO A 20 -18.13 14.03 13.79
CA PRO A 20 -17.92 13.01 12.77
C PRO A 20 -18.75 11.77 13.08
N SER A 21 -19.22 11.09 12.03
CA SER A 21 -19.73 9.72 12.16
C SER A 21 -18.56 8.76 12.08
N ILE A 22 -18.39 7.92 13.09
CA ILE A 22 -17.38 6.85 13.11
C ILE A 22 -18.05 5.54 12.73
N VAL A 23 -17.55 4.91 11.67
CA VAL A 23 -18.01 3.59 11.21
C VAL A 23 -16.91 2.57 11.51
N TYR A 24 -17.24 1.57 12.33
CA TYR A 24 -16.35 0.44 12.59
C TYR A 24 -16.68 -0.68 11.61
N GLN A 25 -15.69 -1.10 10.82
CA GLN A 25 -15.83 -2.23 9.91
C GLN A 25 -14.76 -3.26 10.23
N LEU A 26 -15.21 -4.39 10.81
CA LEU A 26 -14.35 -5.55 11.07
C LEU A 26 -14.35 -6.54 9.90
N SER A 27 -15.46 -6.59 9.16
CA SER A 27 -15.63 -7.43 7.98
C SER A 27 -16.40 -6.67 6.90
N PRO A 28 -16.00 -6.75 5.62
CA PRO A 28 -14.76 -7.39 5.15
C PRO A 28 -13.53 -6.64 5.68
N ALA A 29 -12.43 -7.39 5.88
CA ALA A 29 -11.15 -6.79 6.22
C ALA A 29 -10.74 -5.81 5.13
N TRP A 30 -10.03 -4.76 5.51
CA TRP A 30 -9.47 -3.81 4.55
C TRP A 30 -8.54 -4.54 3.57
N SER A 31 -8.60 -4.15 2.30
CA SER A 31 -7.74 -4.69 1.25
C SER A 31 -7.17 -3.59 0.36
N THR A 32 -5.93 -3.77 -0.09
CA THR A 32 -5.29 -2.90 -1.10
C THR A 32 -6.07 -2.83 -2.41
N ASP A 33 -6.92 -3.83 -2.70
CA ASP A 33 -7.76 -3.87 -3.90
C ASP A 33 -8.79 -2.73 -3.93
N TRP A 34 -9.10 -2.13 -2.79
CA TRP A 34 -10.00 -0.97 -2.71
C TRP A 34 -9.34 0.35 -3.11
N MET A 35 -8.04 0.33 -3.44
CA MET A 35 -7.31 1.51 -3.87
C MET A 35 -7.73 1.92 -5.29
N THR A 36 -8.17 3.17 -5.43
CA THR A 36 -8.54 3.74 -6.73
C THR A 36 -7.31 3.95 -7.62
N GLU A 37 -7.52 4.01 -8.95
CA GLU A 37 -6.46 4.33 -9.90
C GLU A 37 -5.79 5.69 -9.61
N ALA A 38 -6.57 6.68 -9.21
CA ALA A 38 -6.03 7.97 -8.77
C ALA A 38 -5.14 7.84 -7.52
N GLY A 39 -5.48 6.93 -6.60
CA GLY A 39 -4.64 6.59 -5.44
C GLY A 39 -3.31 5.96 -5.85
N LYS A 40 -3.36 4.97 -6.76
CA LYS A 40 -2.15 4.33 -7.31
C LYS A 40 -1.25 5.32 -8.03
N GLN A 41 -1.83 6.21 -8.84
CA GLN A 41 -1.09 7.27 -9.54
C GLN A 41 -0.41 8.24 -8.55
N LYS A 42 -1.08 8.61 -7.46
CA LYS A 42 -0.49 9.46 -6.41
C LYS A 42 0.68 8.77 -5.70
N LEU A 43 0.60 7.46 -5.45
CA LEU A 43 1.74 6.69 -4.94
C LEU A 43 2.92 6.76 -5.91
N SER A 44 2.69 6.47 -7.19
CA SER A 44 3.73 6.57 -8.22
C SER A 44 4.33 7.98 -8.30
N GLY A 45 3.50 9.02 -8.29
CA GLY A 45 3.95 10.42 -8.30
C GLY A 45 4.73 10.82 -7.04
N TYR A 46 4.51 10.13 -5.92
CA TYR A 46 5.31 10.29 -4.70
C TYR A 46 6.62 9.47 -4.72
N GLY A 47 6.83 8.62 -5.73
CA GLY A 47 8.00 7.75 -5.82
C GLY A 47 7.84 6.39 -5.15
N ILE A 48 6.60 5.97 -4.85
CA ILE A 48 6.28 4.63 -4.33
C ILE A 48 5.61 3.82 -5.45
N ALA A 49 6.15 2.63 -5.74
CA ALA A 49 5.51 1.74 -6.69
C ALA A 49 4.19 1.18 -6.09
N PRO A 50 3.03 1.36 -6.75
CA PRO A 50 1.75 0.88 -6.24
C PRO A 50 1.64 -0.66 -6.38
N PRO A 51 0.74 -1.30 -5.61
CA PRO A 51 0.50 -2.74 -5.69
C PRO A 51 0.19 -3.18 -7.13
N GLN A 52 0.90 -4.19 -7.63
CA GLN A 52 0.74 -4.69 -9.02
C GLN A 52 -0.13 -5.95 -9.12
N GLN A 53 -0.44 -6.57 -7.98
CA GLN A 53 -1.26 -7.78 -7.90
C GLN A 53 -2.49 -7.51 -7.07
N GLN A 54 -3.59 -8.17 -7.43
CA GLN A 54 -4.74 -8.29 -6.55
C GLN A 54 -4.39 -9.17 -5.36
N VAL A 55 -5.07 -8.94 -4.25
CA VAL A 55 -4.92 -9.78 -3.06
C VAL A 55 -5.46 -11.17 -3.39
N VAL A 56 -4.60 -12.18 -3.30
CA VAL A 56 -4.99 -13.58 -3.49
C VAL A 56 -5.50 -14.12 -2.16
N ASP A 57 -6.68 -14.74 -2.17
CA ASP A 57 -7.24 -15.41 -0.99
C ASP A 57 -6.42 -16.65 -0.61
N ILE A 58 -5.50 -16.45 0.33
CA ILE A 58 -4.63 -17.47 0.92
C ILE A 58 -5.34 -18.48 1.83
N SER A 59 -6.66 -18.34 2.05
CA SER A 59 -7.44 -19.38 2.77
C SER A 59 -7.45 -20.72 2.00
N SER A 60 -7.21 -20.68 0.70
CA SER A 60 -7.07 -21.84 -0.18
C SER A 60 -5.62 -22.03 -0.59
N ILE A 61 -4.83 -22.69 0.27
CA ILE A 61 -3.39 -22.95 0.05
C ILE A 61 -3.19 -23.82 -1.21
N GLN A 62 -3.08 -23.19 -2.38
CA GLN A 62 -2.45 -23.76 -3.55
C GLN A 62 -1.07 -23.10 -3.68
N ARG A 63 -0.02 -23.91 -3.51
CA ARG A 63 1.39 -23.52 -3.72
C ARG A 63 1.66 -23.22 -5.21
N TYR A 64 0.98 -22.23 -5.77
CA TYR A 64 1.40 -21.67 -7.04
C TYR A 64 2.73 -20.96 -6.80
N ARG A 65 3.74 -21.31 -7.61
CA ARG A 65 4.97 -20.52 -7.73
C ARG A 65 4.52 -19.07 -7.94
N GLU A 66 4.73 -18.22 -6.94
CA GLU A 66 4.50 -16.79 -7.06
C GLU A 66 5.32 -16.30 -8.24
N VAL A 67 4.65 -16.01 -9.35
CA VAL A 67 5.25 -15.20 -10.41
C VAL A 67 5.50 -13.87 -9.75
N GLN A 68 6.77 -13.54 -9.51
CA GLN A 68 7.13 -12.25 -8.94
C GLN A 68 6.57 -11.17 -9.86
N PRO A 69 5.74 -10.25 -9.34
CA PRO A 69 5.15 -9.22 -10.18
C PRO A 69 6.24 -8.32 -10.76
N ALA A 70 6.05 -7.93 -12.02
CA ALA A 70 6.91 -6.94 -12.67
C ALA A 70 6.63 -5.56 -12.05
N ILE A 71 7.45 -5.15 -11.08
CA ILE A 71 7.31 -3.87 -10.41
C ILE A 71 7.97 -2.78 -11.25
N ALA A 72 7.16 -1.86 -11.78
CA ALA A 72 7.66 -0.71 -12.52
C ALA A 72 8.29 0.33 -11.58
N CYS A 73 9.47 0.84 -11.95
CA CYS A 73 10.11 1.93 -11.25
C CYS A 73 9.26 3.21 -11.36
N PRO A 74 8.90 3.87 -10.25
CA PRO A 74 8.06 5.07 -10.28
C PRO A 74 8.78 6.29 -10.88
N GLN A 75 10.11 6.25 -11.01
CA GLN A 75 10.91 7.35 -11.56
C GLN A 75 11.03 7.30 -13.09
N CYS A 76 11.27 6.12 -13.66
CA CYS A 76 11.56 5.96 -15.09
C CYS A 76 10.60 5.00 -15.83
N GLY A 77 9.70 4.32 -15.13
CA GLY A 77 8.76 3.36 -15.70
C GLY A 77 9.35 2.00 -16.07
N SER A 78 10.66 1.79 -15.93
CA SER A 78 11.30 0.50 -16.25
C SER A 78 10.82 -0.61 -15.30
N VAL A 79 10.53 -1.78 -15.86
CA VAL A 79 10.22 -3.02 -15.12
C VAL A 79 11.47 -3.86 -14.80
N ASP A 80 12.65 -3.45 -15.27
CA ASP A 80 13.92 -4.09 -14.89
C ASP A 80 14.33 -3.61 -13.49
N THR A 81 13.68 -4.23 -12.50
CA THR A 81 13.84 -3.92 -11.08
C THR A 81 14.22 -5.18 -10.31
N GLN A 82 14.89 -4.99 -9.19
CA GLN A 82 15.29 -6.08 -8.31
C GLN A 82 14.85 -5.79 -6.88
N LEU A 83 14.30 -6.80 -6.21
CA LEU A 83 14.02 -6.77 -4.79
C LEU A 83 15.34 -6.75 -4.01
N ILE A 84 15.51 -5.76 -3.14
CA ILE A 84 16.65 -5.65 -2.23
C ILE A 84 16.28 -6.18 -0.85
N SER A 85 15.08 -5.85 -0.37
CA SER A 85 14.58 -6.30 0.93
C SER A 85 13.06 -6.41 0.92
N GLN A 86 12.53 -7.47 1.54
CA GLN A 86 11.09 -7.67 1.77
C GLN A 86 10.46 -6.60 2.68
N PHE A 87 11.30 -5.82 3.37
CA PHE A 87 10.92 -4.74 4.28
C PHE A 87 11.66 -3.45 3.91
N GLY A 88 10.89 -2.39 3.67
CA GLY A 88 11.37 -1.03 3.37
C GLY A 88 11.12 -0.08 4.55
N SER A 89 10.67 1.13 4.25
CA SER A 89 10.40 2.18 5.28
C SER A 89 9.32 1.81 6.29
N THR A 90 8.42 0.89 5.94
CA THR A 90 7.35 0.37 6.79
C THR A 90 7.10 -1.10 6.48
N ALA A 91 6.46 -1.85 7.40
CA ALA A 91 6.18 -3.27 7.21
C ALA A 91 5.36 -3.60 5.94
N CYS A 92 4.47 -2.70 5.52
CA CYS A 92 3.69 -2.83 4.28
C CYS A 92 4.48 -2.51 3.00
N LYS A 93 5.73 -2.05 3.09
CA LYS A 93 6.57 -1.70 1.93
C LYS A 93 7.76 -2.64 1.82
N ALA A 94 8.18 -2.93 0.59
CA ALA A 94 9.40 -3.64 0.25
C ALA A 94 10.36 -2.70 -0.50
N LEU A 95 11.66 -2.87 -0.31
CA LEU A 95 12.68 -2.04 -0.95
C LEU A 95 13.14 -2.67 -2.25
N TYR A 96 13.06 -1.90 -3.34
CA TYR A 96 13.51 -2.28 -4.68
C TYR A 96 14.60 -1.34 -5.17
N LYS A 97 15.37 -1.80 -6.17
CA LYS A 97 16.30 -0.98 -6.94
C LYS A 97 16.00 -1.14 -8.43
N CYS A 98 15.90 -0.04 -9.16
CA CYS A 98 15.82 -0.07 -10.61
C CYS A 98 17.20 -0.36 -11.20
N LYS A 99 17.31 -1.22 -12.21
CA LYS A 99 18.57 -1.46 -12.93
C LYS A 99 18.79 -0.49 -14.10
N ALA A 100 17.72 0.14 -14.59
CA ALA A 100 17.81 1.12 -15.67
C ALA A 100 18.27 2.51 -15.19
N CYS A 101 17.62 3.08 -14.16
CA CYS A 101 18.02 4.38 -13.60
C CYS A 101 18.83 4.29 -12.30
N LEU A 102 19.06 3.09 -11.76
CA LEU A 102 19.83 2.82 -10.54
C LEU A 102 19.24 3.35 -9.23
N GLU A 103 18.11 4.05 -9.27
CA GLU A 103 17.42 4.58 -8.09
C GLU A 103 16.78 3.48 -7.23
N PRO A 104 16.93 3.55 -5.88
CA PRO A 104 16.13 2.76 -4.96
C PRO A 104 14.72 3.34 -4.81
N PHE A 105 13.73 2.48 -4.59
CA PHE A 105 12.35 2.91 -4.33
C PHE A 105 11.58 1.91 -3.48
N ASP A 106 10.53 2.38 -2.81
CA ASP A 106 9.62 1.53 -2.05
C ASP A 106 8.52 0.98 -2.98
N TYR A 107 8.20 -0.31 -2.81
CA TYR A 107 7.02 -0.98 -3.37
C TYR A 107 5.99 -1.21 -2.28
N PHE A 108 4.75 -0.78 -2.50
CA PHE A 108 3.64 -1.05 -1.57
C PHE A 108 3.08 -2.45 -1.83
N LYS A 109 3.22 -3.35 -0.85
CA LYS A 109 2.81 -4.75 -0.99
C LYS A 109 1.27 -4.89 -0.97
N PRO A 110 0.70 -5.84 -1.73
CA PRO A 110 -0.72 -6.16 -1.64
C PRO A 110 -1.02 -6.78 -0.25
N HIS A 111 -2.18 -6.43 0.32
CA HIS A 111 -2.70 -7.02 1.55
C HIS A 111 -4.22 -7.10 1.53
#